data_AF-A0A7L3LY19-F1
#
_entry.id   AF-A0A7L3LY19-F1
#
_cell.length_a   1.000
_cell.length_b   1.000
_cell.length_c   1.000
_cell.angle_alpha   90.00
_cell.angle_beta   90.00
_cell.angle_gamma   90.00
#
_symmetry.space_group_name_H-M   'P 1'
#
loop_
_entity.id
_entity.type
_entity.pdbx_description
1 polymer ?
#
loop_
_entity_poly.entity_id
_entity_poly.type
_entity_poly.pdbx_seq_one_letter_code
_entity_poly.pdbx_strand_id
1 'polypeptide(L)'
;MTQKDITFVADFLTEHFNEAPELYDRKGKYFNVERVGQYLKDEDDDLVSPPNTEGNQWFNFLKNSTHLKESPLLFPYYPEKSLHFVKRQMEVVIDQCLQKPADVIGKSVHQAVRICLYKTSESEDSTPQLFKLPFLWNDKTSNIHYVLFTILENSVSKIHILRRHTDTSRSVSNGILAVQFANFNSSISESSDSSCLDAHFYDDETVTVVLKESVEQEGKDRVLAQLPLS
;
A
#
# COMPACT_ATOMS: atom_id res chain seq x y z
N MET A 1 39.37 6.61 -45.39
CA MET A 1 40.12 6.17 -44.20
C MET A 1 41.27 7.14 -44.02
N THR A 2 41.28 7.88 -42.91
CA THR A 2 42.28 8.89 -42.56
C THR A 2 43.35 8.30 -41.64
N GLN A 3 44.49 8.98 -41.47
CA GLN A 3 45.50 8.56 -40.49
C GLN A 3 44.91 8.45 -39.08
N LYS A 4 43.94 9.30 -38.73
CA LYS A 4 43.22 9.22 -37.46
C LYS A 4 42.38 7.94 -37.35
N ASP A 5 41.77 7.49 -38.44
CA ASP A 5 41.00 6.24 -38.45
C ASP A 5 41.93 5.03 -38.25
N ILE A 6 43.14 5.07 -38.84
CA ILE A 6 44.15 4.02 -38.68
C ILE A 6 44.67 3.99 -37.24
N THR A 7 44.98 5.14 -36.65
CA THR A 7 45.38 5.25 -35.24
C THR A 7 44.28 4.78 -34.31
N PHE A 8 43.03 5.18 -34.56
CA PHE A 8 41.89 4.74 -33.76
C PHE A 8 41.70 3.21 -33.80
N VAL A 9 41.84 2.59 -34.98
CA VAL A 9 41.77 1.11 -35.10
C VAL A 9 42.93 0.44 -34.36
N ALA A 10 44.14 1.01 -34.43
CA ALA A 10 45.30 0.48 -33.70
C ALA A 10 45.12 0.58 -32.18
N ASP A 11 44.63 1.72 -31.69
CA ASP A 11 44.35 1.95 -30.26
C ASP A 11 43.24 1.01 -29.78
N PHE A 12 42.15 0.88 -30.54
CA PHE A 12 41.06 -0.06 -30.27
C PHE A 12 41.56 -1.51 -30.16
N LEU A 13 42.36 -1.98 -31.12
CA LEU A 13 42.93 -3.33 -31.06
C LEU A 13 43.89 -3.49 -29.89
N THR A 14 44.64 -2.45 -29.52
CA THR A 14 45.59 -2.52 -28.40
C THR A 14 44.86 -2.61 -27.06
N GLU A 15 43.85 -1.75 -26.84
CA GLU A 15 43.07 -1.74 -25.60
C GLU A 15 42.25 -3.02 -25.42
N HIS A 16 41.57 -3.48 -26.48
CA HIS A 16 40.65 -4.61 -26.37
C HIS A 16 41.34 -5.99 -26.35
N PHE A 17 42.59 -6.10 -26.82
CA PHE A 17 43.29 -7.40 -26.89
C PHE A 17 44.38 -7.57 -25.81
N ASN A 18 44.88 -6.49 -25.19
CA ASN A 18 45.98 -6.59 -24.22
C ASN A 18 45.52 -6.48 -22.75
N GLU A 19 44.35 -5.90 -22.46
CA GLU A 19 43.95 -5.57 -21.07
C GLU A 19 43.42 -6.74 -20.22
N ALA A 20 43.18 -7.94 -20.77
CA ALA A 20 42.69 -9.07 -19.96
C ALA A 20 43.14 -10.47 -20.41
N PRO A 21 44.42 -10.85 -20.23
CA PRO A 21 44.92 -12.21 -20.49
C PRO A 21 44.19 -13.30 -19.68
N GLU A 22 43.70 -12.97 -18.48
CA GLU A 22 43.05 -13.94 -17.57
C GLU A 22 41.60 -14.30 -17.98
N LEU A 23 40.94 -13.47 -18.79
CA LEU A 23 39.62 -13.78 -19.35
C LEU A 23 39.67 -14.82 -20.47
N TYR A 24 40.86 -15.13 -21.00
CA TYR A 24 41.03 -16.16 -22.02
C TYR A 24 40.93 -17.58 -21.44
N ASP A 25 41.23 -17.77 -20.15
CA ASP A 25 41.32 -19.09 -19.53
C ASP A 25 40.00 -19.59 -18.92
N ARG A 26 39.03 -18.69 -18.65
CA ARG A 26 37.71 -19.08 -18.13
C ARG A 26 36.66 -19.09 -19.25
N LYS A 27 36.57 -20.24 -19.93
CA LYS A 27 35.64 -20.58 -21.01
C LYS A 27 35.92 -19.86 -22.33
N GLY A 28 36.47 -20.63 -23.27
CA GLY A 28 37.00 -20.15 -24.55
C GLY A 28 36.12 -19.15 -25.31
N LYS A 29 36.81 -18.15 -25.87
CA LYS A 29 36.32 -17.13 -26.80
C LYS A 29 35.16 -16.27 -26.29
N TYR A 30 35.43 -15.40 -25.31
CA TYR A 30 34.60 -14.22 -25.10
C TYR A 30 35.45 -12.96 -25.24
N PHE A 31 35.38 -12.36 -26.42
CA PHE A 31 35.84 -10.99 -26.64
C PHE A 31 34.90 -10.06 -25.87
N ASN A 32 35.40 -9.33 -24.86
CA ASN A 32 34.62 -8.28 -24.23
C ASN A 32 34.79 -6.97 -25.02
N VAL A 33 34.32 -6.97 -26.27
CA VAL A 33 34.30 -5.75 -27.10
C VAL A 33 33.33 -4.73 -26.53
N GLU A 34 32.32 -5.19 -25.79
CA GLU A 34 31.24 -4.37 -25.26
C GLU A 34 31.49 -3.96 -23.80
N ARG A 35 32.34 -2.93 -23.61
CA ARG A 35 32.53 -2.25 -22.31
C ARG A 35 31.23 -1.66 -21.74
N VAL A 36 30.16 -1.56 -22.53
CA VAL A 36 28.84 -1.05 -22.11
C VAL A 36 28.06 -2.11 -21.33
N GLY A 37 28.15 -3.38 -21.73
CA GLY A 37 27.33 -4.46 -21.16
C GLY A 37 27.58 -4.69 -19.67
N GLN A 38 28.84 -4.56 -19.22
CA GLN A 38 29.22 -4.74 -17.80
C GLN A 38 28.55 -3.75 -16.84
N TYR A 39 28.12 -2.57 -17.32
CA TYR A 39 27.39 -1.62 -16.47
C TYR A 39 25.90 -1.96 -16.36
N LEU A 40 25.32 -2.57 -17.41
CA LEU A 40 23.88 -2.78 -17.57
C LEU A 40 23.41 -4.19 -17.20
N LYS A 41 24.31 -5.15 -17.06
CA LYS A 41 23.95 -6.50 -16.59
C LYS A 41 23.68 -6.48 -15.09
N ASP A 42 22.64 -7.21 -14.68
CA ASP A 42 22.24 -7.38 -13.27
C ASP A 42 22.71 -8.74 -12.71
N GLU A 43 23.78 -9.30 -13.28
CA GLU A 43 24.32 -10.61 -12.95
C GLU A 43 25.42 -10.51 -11.87
N ASP A 44 26.38 -9.59 -12.07
CA ASP A 44 27.51 -9.36 -11.18
C ASP A 44 27.52 -7.90 -10.69
N ASP A 45 27.82 -7.71 -9.40
CA ASP A 45 27.96 -6.38 -8.81
C ASP A 45 29.28 -5.70 -9.22
N ASP A 46 30.30 -6.49 -9.58
CA ASP A 46 31.63 -6.02 -9.97
C ASP A 46 31.81 -5.99 -11.49
N LEU A 47 32.52 -4.98 -11.97
CA LEU A 47 32.88 -4.82 -13.38
C LEU A 47 34.01 -5.78 -13.76
N VAL A 48 33.90 -6.36 -14.94
CA VAL A 48 34.91 -7.28 -15.49
C VAL A 48 36.15 -6.52 -15.97
N SER A 49 35.96 -5.33 -16.53
CA SER A 49 37.04 -4.43 -16.95
C SER A 49 36.71 -2.99 -16.52
N PRO A 50 37.02 -2.62 -15.26
CA PRO A 50 36.77 -1.28 -14.76
C PRO A 50 37.56 -0.23 -15.55
N PRO A 51 37.06 1.01 -15.66
CA PRO A 51 37.74 2.06 -16.40
C PRO A 51 39.04 2.46 -15.71
N ASN A 52 40.10 2.68 -16.50
CA ASN A 52 41.35 3.18 -15.97
C ASN A 52 41.17 4.62 -15.44
N THR A 53 41.45 4.82 -14.15
CA THR A 53 41.38 6.14 -13.49
C THR A 53 42.76 6.80 -13.34
N GLU A 54 43.83 6.10 -13.74
CA GLU A 54 45.19 6.62 -13.71
C GLU A 54 45.35 7.78 -14.70
N GLY A 55 46.04 8.84 -14.26
CA GLY A 55 46.22 10.07 -15.06
C GLY A 55 45.10 11.11 -14.92
N ASN A 56 43.98 10.78 -14.28
CA ASN A 56 42.95 11.77 -14.00
C ASN A 56 43.35 12.69 -12.82
N GLN A 57 43.54 13.98 -13.13
CA GLN A 57 44.00 14.99 -12.16
C GLN A 57 43.06 15.16 -10.97
N TRP A 58 41.75 15.06 -11.19
CA TRP A 58 40.74 15.15 -10.12
C TRP A 58 40.85 13.95 -9.16
N PHE A 59 40.97 12.73 -9.69
CA PHE A 59 41.15 11.55 -8.84
C PHE A 59 42.45 11.60 -8.05
N ASN A 60 43.54 12.05 -8.66
CA ASN A 60 44.82 12.21 -7.96
C ASN A 60 44.72 13.26 -6.83
N PHE A 61 44.06 14.39 -7.09
CA PHE A 61 43.84 15.42 -6.08
C PHE A 61 42.93 14.93 -4.95
N LEU A 62 41.82 14.27 -5.28
CA LEU A 62 40.88 13.71 -4.31
C LEU A 62 41.55 12.60 -3.47
N LYS A 63 42.34 11.72 -4.09
CA LYS A 63 43.10 10.66 -3.40
C LYS A 63 44.24 11.20 -2.52
N ASN A 64 44.72 12.42 -2.73
CA ASN A 64 45.80 12.99 -1.90
C ASN A 64 45.30 14.02 -0.88
N SER A 65 44.07 14.52 -1.04
CA SER A 65 43.44 15.42 -0.07
C SER A 65 43.01 14.68 1.19
N THR A 66 43.21 15.30 2.35
CA THR A 66 42.73 14.80 3.65
C THR A 66 41.25 15.08 3.84
N HIS A 67 40.83 16.32 3.59
CA HIS A 67 39.47 16.78 3.89
C HIS A 67 38.45 16.45 2.80
N LEU A 68 38.87 16.41 1.53
CA LEU A 68 37.91 16.19 0.44
C LEU A 68 37.42 14.75 0.37
N LYS A 69 38.23 13.77 0.76
CA LYS A 69 37.81 12.36 0.81
C LYS A 69 36.65 12.11 1.76
N GLU A 70 36.62 12.86 2.86
CA GLU A 70 35.61 12.72 3.93
C GLU A 70 34.53 13.80 3.84
N SER A 71 34.57 14.64 2.79
CA SER A 71 33.61 15.72 2.63
C SER A 71 32.20 15.16 2.39
N PRO A 72 31.20 15.57 3.19
CA PRO A 72 29.82 15.09 3.02
C PRO A 72 29.15 15.65 1.76
N LEU A 73 29.81 16.56 1.05
CA LEU A 73 29.30 17.18 -0.18
C LEU A 73 29.66 16.41 -1.45
N LEU A 74 30.60 15.45 -1.35
CA LEU A 74 31.01 14.65 -2.49
C LEU A 74 30.31 13.29 -2.47
N PHE A 75 29.94 12.81 -3.64
CA PHE A 75 29.39 11.47 -3.78
C PHE A 75 30.50 10.42 -3.66
N PRO A 76 30.26 9.31 -2.94
CA PRO A 76 31.15 8.16 -2.96
C PRO A 76 31.32 7.63 -4.40
N TYR A 77 32.56 7.29 -4.75
CA TYR A 77 32.88 6.74 -6.07
C TYR A 77 33.17 5.24 -5.98
N TYR A 78 32.51 4.47 -6.84
CA TYR A 78 32.66 3.01 -6.93
C TYR A 78 33.18 2.61 -8.32
N PRO A 79 34.51 2.65 -8.55
CA PRO A 79 35.11 2.43 -9.88
C PRO A 79 34.88 1.04 -10.44
N GLU A 80 34.80 0.06 -9.56
CA GLU A 80 34.76 -1.36 -9.89
C GLU A 80 33.34 -1.94 -9.86
N LYS A 81 32.31 -1.11 -9.62
CA LYS A 81 30.94 -1.58 -9.44
C LYS A 81 30.05 -1.29 -10.65
N SER A 82 29.09 -2.18 -10.89
CA SER A 82 28.07 -2.02 -11.93
C SER A 82 27.07 -0.90 -11.58
N LEU A 83 26.33 -0.43 -12.59
CA LEU A 83 25.30 0.60 -12.37
C LEU A 83 24.14 0.04 -11.53
N HIS A 84 23.83 -1.24 -11.68
CA HIS A 84 22.80 -1.93 -10.92
C HIS A 84 23.14 -1.98 -9.43
N PHE A 85 24.40 -2.23 -9.08
CA PHE A 85 24.85 -2.17 -7.69
C PHE A 85 24.59 -0.79 -7.06
N VAL A 86 25.00 0.28 -7.74
CA VAL A 86 24.81 1.66 -7.24
C VAL A 86 23.33 2.02 -7.17
N LYS A 87 22.53 1.60 -8.16
CA LYS A 87 21.07 1.75 -8.15
C LYS A 87 20.45 1.07 -6.93
N ARG A 88 20.76 -0.20 -6.68
CA ARG A 88 20.22 -0.96 -5.52
C ARG A 88 20.60 -0.31 -4.20
N GLN A 89 21.84 0.13 -4.04
CA GLN A 89 22.29 0.85 -2.85
C GLN A 89 21.52 2.16 -2.65
N MET A 90 21.28 2.91 -3.74
CA MET A 90 20.48 4.13 -3.70
C MET A 90 19.03 3.84 -3.32
N GLU A 91 18.40 2.84 -3.94
CA GLU A 91 17.02 2.42 -3.66
C GLU A 91 16.86 2.01 -2.20
N VAL A 92 17.78 1.21 -1.64
CA VAL A 92 17.74 0.81 -0.23
C VAL A 92 17.75 2.01 0.72
N VAL A 93 18.60 3.01 0.46
CA VAL A 93 18.66 4.22 1.31
C VAL A 93 17.37 5.04 1.17
N ILE A 94 16.86 5.20 -0.06
CA ILE A 94 15.60 5.90 -0.32
C ILE A 94 14.44 5.19 0.38
N ASP A 95 14.33 3.88 0.23
CA ASP A 95 13.27 3.07 0.83
C ASP A 95 13.31 3.16 2.36
N GLN A 96 14.50 3.10 2.97
CA GLN A 96 14.64 3.33 4.41
C GLN A 96 14.11 4.71 4.83
N CYS A 97 14.44 5.76 4.06
CA CYS A 97 13.92 7.09 4.31
C CYS A 97 12.40 7.18 4.12
N LEU A 98 11.82 6.48 3.14
CA LEU A 98 10.38 6.47 2.85
C LEU A 98 9.57 5.63 3.84
N GLN A 99 10.14 4.56 4.40
CA GLN A 99 9.48 3.71 5.39
C GLN A 99 9.46 4.36 6.79
N LYS A 100 10.47 5.18 7.10
CA LYS A 100 10.60 5.79 8.43
C LYS A 100 9.39 6.64 8.86
N PRO A 101 8.79 7.50 8.00
CA PRO A 101 7.54 8.18 8.32
C PRO A 101 6.40 7.25 8.69
N ALA A 102 6.23 6.12 8.00
CA ALA A 102 5.17 5.16 8.28
C ALA A 102 5.32 4.54 9.69
N ASP A 103 6.55 4.18 10.09
CA ASP A 103 6.83 3.67 11.43
C ASP A 103 6.61 4.74 12.52
N VAL A 104 7.08 5.97 12.29
CA VAL A 104 6.94 7.07 13.26
C VAL A 104 5.47 7.48 13.43
N ILE A 105 4.72 7.60 12.34
CA ILE A 105 3.28 7.91 12.37
C ILE A 105 2.51 6.73 12.97
N GLY A 106 2.84 5.49 12.60
CA GLY A 106 2.21 4.30 13.17
C GLY A 106 2.37 4.22 14.69
N LYS A 107 3.54 4.59 15.22
CA LYS A 107 3.81 4.66 16.67
C LYS A 107 3.14 5.85 17.36
N SER A 108 2.84 6.93 16.65
CA SER A 108 2.15 8.09 17.22
C SER A 108 0.64 7.85 17.37
N VAL A 109 0.06 6.97 16.56
CA VAL A 109 -1.34 6.56 16.67
C VAL A 109 -1.49 5.49 17.75
N HIS A 110 -2.12 5.84 18.88
CA HIS A 110 -2.47 4.89 19.93
C HIS A 110 -3.98 4.63 19.96
N GLN A 111 -4.37 3.44 20.43
CA GLN A 111 -5.78 3.10 20.62
C GLN A 111 -6.40 4.03 21.67
N ALA A 112 -7.26 4.96 21.24
CA ALA A 112 -7.96 5.87 22.15
C ALA A 112 -9.21 5.21 22.77
N VAL A 113 -9.91 4.38 22.01
CA VAL A 113 -11.20 3.81 22.39
C VAL A 113 -11.32 2.40 21.84
N ARG A 114 -11.86 1.48 22.64
CA ARG A 114 -12.29 0.14 22.20
C ARG A 114 -13.70 -0.13 22.70
N ILE A 115 -14.60 -0.46 21.77
CA ILE A 115 -15.99 -0.82 22.05
C ILE A 115 -16.22 -2.22 21.50
N CYS A 116 -16.64 -3.16 22.35
CA CYS A 116 -17.07 -4.49 21.93
C CYS A 116 -18.54 -4.39 21.51
N LEU A 117 -18.87 -4.79 20.28
CA LEU A 117 -20.24 -4.73 19.77
C LEU A 117 -21.02 -5.99 20.16
N TYR A 118 -20.59 -7.15 19.69
CA TYR A 118 -21.20 -8.45 19.97
C TYR A 118 -20.18 -9.58 19.74
N LYS A 119 -20.54 -10.79 20.15
CA LYS A 119 -19.79 -12.02 19.89
C LYS A 119 -20.65 -12.95 19.05
N THR A 120 -20.16 -13.35 17.87
CA THR A 120 -20.84 -14.32 17.01
C THR A 120 -20.54 -15.75 17.46
N SER A 121 -21.45 -16.67 17.17
CA SER A 121 -21.17 -18.11 17.27
C SER A 121 -20.49 -18.58 15.97
N GLU A 122 -19.55 -19.50 16.05
CA GLU A 122 -18.79 -20.01 14.88
C GLU A 122 -19.65 -20.81 13.89
N SER A 123 -20.93 -21.06 14.21
CA SER A 123 -21.81 -21.98 13.48
C SER A 123 -22.82 -21.32 12.52
N GLU A 124 -22.88 -19.99 12.43
CA GLU A 124 -24.04 -19.33 11.82
C GLU A 124 -24.05 -19.15 10.30
N ASP A 125 -22.95 -19.32 9.56
CA ASP A 125 -23.03 -19.24 8.09
C ASP A 125 -21.92 -19.99 7.36
N SER A 126 -22.28 -21.10 6.70
CA SER A 126 -21.48 -21.75 5.64
C SER A 126 -21.55 -20.99 4.31
N THR A 127 -22.08 -19.77 4.32
CA THR A 127 -22.18 -18.89 3.16
C THR A 127 -21.03 -17.87 3.19
N PRO A 128 -20.48 -17.48 2.04
CA PRO A 128 -19.42 -16.48 2.01
C PRO A 128 -19.95 -15.18 2.61
N GLN A 129 -19.31 -14.71 3.69
CA GLN A 129 -19.52 -13.36 4.24
C GLN A 129 -19.13 -12.34 3.17
N LEU A 130 -20.11 -11.95 2.34
CA LEU A 130 -20.02 -10.75 1.53
C LEU A 130 -19.99 -9.59 2.52
N PHE A 131 -18.79 -9.04 2.77
CA PHE A 131 -18.54 -7.95 3.71
C PHE A 131 -19.44 -6.74 3.42
N LYS A 132 -20.62 -6.68 4.04
CA LYS A 132 -21.52 -5.54 3.92
C LYS A 132 -21.89 -4.93 5.27
N LEU A 133 -22.10 -5.77 6.30
CA LEU A 133 -22.18 -5.33 7.70
C LEU A 133 -21.13 -6.03 8.58
N PRO A 134 -20.60 -5.36 9.62
CA PRO A 134 -20.84 -3.95 9.99
C PRO A 134 -20.26 -2.93 8.99
N PHE A 135 -20.90 -1.77 8.85
CA PHE A 135 -20.52 -0.69 7.92
C PHE A 135 -20.11 0.58 8.65
N LEU A 136 -18.99 1.20 8.27
CA LEU A 136 -18.51 2.46 8.84
C LEU A 136 -18.72 3.61 7.85
N TRP A 137 -19.22 4.74 8.37
CA TRP A 137 -19.40 5.99 7.62
C TRP A 137 -18.81 7.16 8.38
N ASN A 138 -18.25 8.13 7.66
CA ASN A 138 -17.78 9.39 8.23
C ASN A 138 -18.53 10.55 7.58
N ASP A 139 -19.47 11.12 8.32
CA ASP A 139 -20.14 12.35 7.94
C ASP A 139 -19.15 13.51 8.14
N LYS A 140 -18.70 14.06 7.01
CA LYS A 140 -17.72 15.16 6.98
C LYS A 140 -18.34 16.50 7.35
N THR A 141 -19.66 16.65 7.22
CA THR A 141 -20.36 17.91 7.50
C THR A 141 -20.53 18.09 9.00
N SER A 142 -20.94 17.04 9.72
CA SER A 142 -21.15 17.08 11.17
C SER A 142 -19.94 16.61 12.00
N ASN A 143 -18.90 16.06 11.35
CA ASN A 143 -17.72 15.47 12.00
C ASN A 143 -18.08 14.29 12.92
N ILE A 144 -18.93 13.39 12.43
CA ILE A 144 -19.42 12.23 13.16
C ILE A 144 -19.07 10.94 12.41
N HIS A 145 -18.49 9.98 13.14
CA HIS A 145 -18.36 8.60 12.72
C HIS A 145 -19.64 7.84 13.06
N TYR A 146 -20.22 7.19 12.07
CA TYR A 146 -21.33 6.26 12.21
C TYR A 146 -20.85 4.83 11.99
N VAL A 147 -21.41 3.90 12.75
CA VAL A 147 -21.26 2.46 12.56
C VAL A 147 -22.64 1.84 12.52
N LEU A 148 -22.97 1.24 11.38
CA LEU A 148 -24.16 0.39 11.22
C LEU A 148 -23.75 -1.05 11.49
N PHE A 149 -24.49 -1.72 12.36
CA PHE A 149 -24.27 -3.13 12.64
C PHE A 149 -25.59 -3.76 13.05
N THR A 150 -25.66 -5.08 12.97
CA THR A 150 -26.82 -5.82 13.41
C THR A 150 -26.49 -6.66 14.64
N ILE A 151 -27.46 -6.79 15.52
CA ILE A 151 -27.43 -7.75 16.62
C ILE A 151 -28.62 -8.68 16.45
N LEU A 152 -28.37 -9.98 16.50
CA LEU A 152 -29.42 -10.99 16.51
C LEU A 152 -30.01 -11.08 17.93
N GLU A 153 -31.26 -10.67 18.08
CA GLU A 153 -32.03 -10.79 19.32
C GLU A 153 -33.34 -11.55 19.03
N ASN A 154 -33.64 -12.61 19.80
CA ASN A 154 -34.87 -13.39 19.66
C ASN A 154 -35.17 -13.84 18.20
N SER A 155 -34.13 -14.28 17.48
CA SER A 155 -34.21 -14.70 16.06
C SER A 155 -34.53 -13.58 15.05
N VAL A 156 -34.49 -12.31 15.48
CA VAL A 156 -34.65 -11.14 14.61
C VAL A 156 -33.37 -10.30 14.63
N SER A 157 -32.84 -9.98 13.45
CA SER A 157 -31.67 -9.12 13.31
C SER A 157 -32.10 -7.65 13.40
N LYS A 158 -31.72 -6.96 14.48
CA LYS A 158 -32.02 -5.53 14.66
C LYS A 158 -30.84 -4.68 14.25
N ILE A 159 -31.09 -3.64 13.46
CA ILE A 159 -30.06 -2.67 13.10
C ILE A 159 -29.80 -1.72 14.26
N HIS A 160 -28.52 -1.52 14.53
CA HIS A 160 -28.00 -0.59 15.51
C HIS A 160 -27.13 0.45 14.82
N ILE A 161 -27.28 1.70 15.25
CA ILE A 161 -26.53 2.85 14.76
C ILE A 161 -25.72 3.38 15.95
N LEU A 162 -24.41 3.21 15.90
CA LEU A 162 -23.49 3.83 16.83
C LEU A 162 -22.92 5.09 16.19
N ARG A 163 -22.97 6.22 16.90
CA ARG A 163 -22.39 7.49 16.45
C ARG A 163 -21.42 8.09 17.46
N ARG A 164 -20.30 8.59 16.98
CA ARG A 164 -19.26 9.25 17.79
C ARG A 164 -18.68 10.44 17.06
N HIS A 165 -18.29 11.47 17.81
CA HIS A 165 -17.58 12.60 17.23
C HIS A 165 -16.16 12.16 16.80
N THR A 166 -15.63 12.74 15.72
CA THR A 166 -14.27 12.44 15.21
C THR A 166 -13.19 12.80 16.24
N ASP A 167 -13.35 13.93 16.92
CA ASP A 167 -12.59 14.28 18.13
C ASP A 167 -13.03 13.45 19.33
N THR A 168 -12.12 12.62 19.85
CA THR A 168 -12.34 11.72 20.99
C THR A 168 -12.66 12.42 22.31
N SER A 169 -12.32 13.71 22.46
CA SER A 169 -12.61 14.49 23.66
C SER A 169 -14.07 14.95 23.73
N ARG A 170 -14.79 14.90 22.61
CA ARG A 170 -16.17 15.35 22.48
C ARG A 170 -17.15 14.17 22.54
N SER A 171 -18.23 14.36 23.29
CA SER A 171 -19.36 13.43 23.33
C SER A 171 -20.44 13.83 22.33
N VAL A 172 -21.18 12.85 21.80
CA VAL A 172 -22.39 13.06 20.98
C VAL A 172 -23.59 12.56 21.77
N SER A 173 -24.73 13.28 21.68
CA SER A 173 -26.00 12.78 22.20
C SER A 173 -26.44 11.53 21.44
N ASN A 174 -27.29 10.67 22.03
CA ASN A 174 -27.79 9.45 21.38
C ASN A 174 -26.67 8.62 20.73
N GLY A 175 -25.61 8.32 21.49
CA GLY A 175 -24.41 7.67 20.96
C GLY A 175 -24.69 6.28 20.37
N ILE A 176 -25.72 5.58 20.83
CA ILE A 176 -26.19 4.32 20.25
C ILE A 176 -27.71 4.34 20.14
N LEU A 177 -28.24 3.86 19.01
CA LEU A 177 -29.66 3.74 18.72
C LEU A 177 -29.94 2.37 18.14
N ALA A 178 -31.01 1.71 18.60
CA ALA A 178 -31.54 0.50 18.00
C ALA A 178 -32.81 0.86 17.22
N VAL A 179 -32.91 0.41 15.97
CA VAL A 179 -34.07 0.70 15.12
C VAL A 179 -34.86 -0.58 14.90
N GLN A 180 -36.14 -0.53 15.24
CA GLN A 180 -37.11 -1.59 14.96
C GLN A 180 -38.09 -1.09 13.90
N PHE A 181 -38.24 -1.84 12.82
CA PHE A 181 -39.19 -1.53 11.76
C PHE A 181 -40.48 -2.34 11.99
N ALA A 182 -41.60 -1.64 12.15
CA ALA A 182 -42.87 -2.25 12.55
C ALA A 182 -43.95 -2.25 11.46
N ASN A 183 -44.06 -1.19 10.65
CA ASN A 183 -45.13 -1.10 9.65
C ASN A 183 -44.66 -0.36 8.39
N PHE A 184 -44.82 -0.99 7.24
CA PHE A 184 -44.63 -0.40 5.92
C PHE A 184 -46.01 -0.09 5.37
N ASN A 185 -46.40 1.19 5.32
CA ASN A 185 -47.75 1.61 4.94
C ASN A 185 -48.08 1.24 3.48
N SER A 186 -48.63 0.04 3.30
CA SER A 186 -49.53 -0.29 2.20
C SER A 186 -50.41 -1.48 2.62
N SER A 187 -51.61 -1.16 3.11
CA SER A 187 -52.68 -2.06 3.57
C SER A 187 -52.54 -2.63 4.98
N ILE A 188 -53.70 -2.74 5.62
CA ILE A 188 -53.93 -3.18 7.00
C ILE A 188 -53.50 -4.64 7.11
N SER A 189 -52.24 -4.90 7.43
CA SER A 189 -51.77 -6.21 7.86
C SER A 189 -51.05 -6.07 9.19
N GLU A 190 -51.25 -7.10 10.02
CA GLU A 190 -50.69 -7.26 11.36
C GLU A 190 -49.19 -6.95 11.38
N SER A 191 -48.72 -6.37 12.47
CA SER A 191 -47.32 -6.02 12.70
C SER A 191 -46.42 -7.24 12.51
N SER A 192 -45.79 -7.35 11.33
CA SER A 192 -44.81 -8.38 11.05
C SER A 192 -43.44 -7.90 11.55
N ASP A 193 -42.82 -8.71 12.41
CA ASP A 193 -41.43 -8.46 12.79
C ASP A 193 -40.54 -8.61 11.55
N SER A 194 -39.73 -7.60 11.28
CA SER A 194 -38.80 -7.57 10.15
C SER A 194 -37.35 -7.62 10.63
N SER A 195 -36.55 -8.42 9.94
CA SER A 195 -35.15 -8.69 10.23
C SER A 195 -34.24 -7.95 9.26
N CYS A 196 -33.26 -7.21 9.77
CA CYS A 196 -32.29 -6.49 8.95
C CYS A 196 -31.25 -7.43 8.37
N LEU A 197 -31.20 -7.50 7.03
CA LEU A 197 -30.19 -8.28 6.30
C LEU A 197 -28.94 -7.46 6.02
N ASP A 198 -29.10 -6.19 5.65
CA ASP A 198 -28.01 -5.34 5.19
C ASP A 198 -28.37 -3.86 5.30
N ALA A 199 -27.37 -2.98 5.44
CA ALA A 199 -27.59 -1.54 5.50
C ALA A 199 -26.36 -0.72 5.09
N HIS A 200 -26.58 0.34 4.33
CA HIS A 200 -25.55 1.26 3.86
C HIS A 200 -26.06 2.71 3.83
N PHE A 201 -25.16 3.66 4.05
CA PHE A 201 -25.47 5.09 3.86
C PHE A 201 -25.71 5.38 2.37
N TYR A 202 -26.81 6.07 2.08
CA TYR A 202 -27.08 6.64 0.76
C TYR A 202 -26.47 8.04 0.66
N ASP A 203 -26.71 8.85 1.68
CA ASP A 203 -26.12 10.18 1.90
C ASP A 203 -25.96 10.42 3.42
N ASP A 204 -25.51 11.60 3.84
CA ASP A 204 -25.25 11.93 5.26
C ASP A 204 -26.53 11.92 6.12
N GLU A 205 -27.72 11.93 5.53
CA GLU A 205 -29.01 12.00 6.23
C GLU A 205 -29.86 10.73 6.04
N THR A 206 -29.47 9.80 5.18
CA THR A 206 -30.31 8.67 4.77
C THR A 206 -29.54 7.35 4.73
N VAL A 207 -30.08 6.32 5.38
CA VAL A 207 -29.56 4.95 5.32
C VAL A 207 -30.50 4.09 4.48
N THR A 208 -29.95 3.39 3.49
CA THR A 208 -30.66 2.35 2.75
C THR A 208 -30.54 1.02 3.49
N VAL A 209 -31.67 0.37 3.77
CA VAL A 209 -31.74 -0.87 4.56
C VAL A 209 -32.47 -1.94 3.76
N VAL A 210 -31.93 -3.17 3.77
CA VAL A 210 -32.57 -4.37 3.23
C VAL A 210 -33.15 -5.17 4.38
N LEU A 211 -34.45 -5.36 4.35
CA LEU A 211 -35.22 -6.03 5.39
C LEU A 211 -35.80 -7.33 4.84
N LYS A 212 -35.96 -8.30 5.74
CA LYS A 212 -36.70 -9.54 5.50
C LYS A 212 -37.89 -9.59 6.44
N GLU A 213 -39.09 -9.66 5.90
CA GLU A 213 -40.29 -9.90 6.68
C GLU A 213 -40.39 -11.37 7.07
N SER A 214 -40.86 -11.63 8.30
CA SER A 214 -41.06 -13.00 8.80
C SER A 214 -42.18 -13.76 8.09
N VAL A 215 -43.04 -13.08 7.31
CA VAL A 215 -44.20 -13.70 6.66
C VAL A 215 -43.79 -14.34 5.33
N GLU A 216 -43.94 -15.66 5.24
CA GLU A 216 -43.59 -16.46 4.07
C GLU A 216 -44.62 -16.28 2.92
N GLN A 217 -44.49 -15.19 2.16
CA GLN A 217 -45.09 -15.11 0.82
C GLN A 217 -44.00 -15.26 -0.24
N GLU A 218 -44.15 -16.26 -1.12
CA GLU A 218 -43.18 -16.56 -2.18
C GLU A 218 -42.86 -15.30 -3.03
N GLY A 219 -41.62 -14.83 -2.93
CA GLY A 219 -41.07 -13.76 -3.75
C GLY A 219 -41.32 -12.32 -3.29
N LYS A 220 -41.95 -12.09 -2.14
CA LYS A 220 -42.22 -10.75 -1.58
C LYS A 220 -41.73 -10.55 -0.15
N ASP A 221 -40.81 -11.38 0.31
CA ASP A 221 -40.30 -11.38 1.69
C ASP A 221 -39.25 -10.28 1.95
N ARG A 222 -38.72 -9.63 0.90
CA ARG A 222 -37.64 -8.63 1.03
C ARG A 222 -38.09 -7.23 0.68
N VAL A 223 -37.81 -6.30 1.58
CA VAL A 223 -38.15 -4.88 1.44
C VAL A 223 -36.86 -4.07 1.40
N LEU A 224 -36.78 -3.14 0.44
CA LEU A 224 -35.77 -2.09 0.43
C LEU A 224 -36.38 -0.81 1.00
N ALA A 225 -35.83 -0.31 2.09
CA ALA A 225 -36.33 0.87 2.79
C ALA A 225 -35.26 1.97 2.87
N GLN A 226 -35.71 3.22 2.93
CA GLN A 226 -34.87 4.37 3.25
C GLN A 226 -35.22 4.85 4.65
N LEU A 227 -34.20 4.90 5.51
CA LEU A 227 -34.28 5.38 6.88
C LEU A 227 -33.68 6.79 6.96
N PRO A 228 -34.50 7.85 7.10
CA PRO A 228 -33.99 9.19 7.37
C PRO A 228 -33.42 9.24 8.80
N LEU A 229 -32.29 9.94 8.97
CA LEU A 229 -31.60 10.15 10.24
C LEU A 229 -32.00 11.46 10.94
N SER A 230 -32.78 12.31 10.25
CA SER A 230 -33.33 13.58 10.73
C SER A 230 -34.42 13.43 11.78
#